data_AF-A0A7S1D693-F1
#
_entry.id   AF-A0A7S1D693-F1
#
_cell.length_a   1.000
_cell.length_b   1.000
_cell.length_c   1.000
_cell.angle_alpha   90.00
_cell.angle_beta   90.00
_cell.angle_gamma   90.00
#
_symmetry.space_group_name_H-M   'P 1'
#
loop_
_entity.id
_entity.type
_entity.pdbx_description
1 polymer ?
#
loop_
_entity_poly.entity_id
_entity_poly.type
_entity_poly.pdbx_seq_one_letter_code
_entity_poly.pdbx_strand_id
1 'polypeptide(L)'
;VLKNDGSEDIHHEVSTANAAVAVLELSDPSLKIHPTALAAINVMEKAQKVGTIEEKERFLTSVISALDKNPEIQSSKVMAHARALRAQLFLETRQLGMAREDIMVATQIDPSHSTAYRILAGIEESNHNKPAAIAALSKWADTNPSFRSKVSSEIARLRGMP
;
A
#
# COMPACT_ATOMS: atom_id res chain seq x y z
N VAL A 1 35.10 35.58 1.61
CA VAL A 1 35.18 34.11 1.69
C VAL A 1 33.77 33.60 1.93
N LEU A 2 33.17 32.97 0.92
CA LEU A 2 31.89 32.28 1.04
C LEU A 2 32.12 30.95 1.76
N LYS A 3 31.23 30.59 2.70
CA LYS A 3 30.57 29.28 2.74
C LYS A 3 29.41 29.33 3.74
N ASN A 4 28.23 29.37 3.14
CA ASN A 4 26.92 29.13 3.73
C ASN A 4 26.73 27.61 3.74
N ASP A 5 26.55 26.98 4.91
CA ASP A 5 26.40 25.52 5.05
C ASP A 5 24.94 25.10 5.29
N GLY A 6 23.99 25.83 4.71
CA GLY A 6 22.54 25.59 4.81
C GLY A 6 22.04 24.28 4.18
N SER A 7 22.82 23.20 4.19
CA SER A 7 22.41 21.86 3.76
C SER A 7 21.93 20.96 4.90
N GLU A 8 22.09 21.34 6.17
CA GLU A 8 21.78 20.43 7.30
C GLU A 8 20.35 20.53 7.86
N ASP A 9 19.56 21.57 7.52
CA ASP A 9 18.25 21.82 8.16
C ASP A 9 17.02 21.36 7.35
N ILE A 10 17.19 20.81 6.15
CA ILE A 10 16.06 20.52 5.24
C ILE A 10 15.37 19.17 5.55
N HIS A 11 15.93 18.37 6.45
CA HIS A 11 15.47 16.99 6.68
C HIS A 11 14.45 16.85 7.82
N HIS A 12 14.26 17.87 8.66
CA HIS A 12 13.42 17.76 9.86
C HIS A 12 11.92 18.03 9.64
N GLU A 13 11.52 18.56 8.47
CA GLU A 13 10.13 18.96 8.21
C GLU A 13 9.52 18.38 6.92
N VAL A 14 9.92 17.18 6.52
CA VAL A 14 9.21 16.49 5.44
C VAL A 14 7.88 15.93 5.97
N SER A 15 6.91 16.82 6.18
CA SER A 15 5.58 16.51 6.73
C SER A 15 4.54 16.13 5.67
N THR A 16 4.91 16.22 4.38
CA THR A 16 4.02 15.93 3.25
C THR A 16 4.75 15.16 2.15
N ALA A 17 4.02 14.31 1.42
CA ALA A 17 4.56 13.58 0.27
C ALA A 17 5.19 14.49 -0.78
N ASN A 18 4.69 15.72 -0.95
CA ASN A 18 5.27 16.72 -1.85
C ASN A 18 6.68 17.15 -1.46
N ALA A 19 6.92 17.39 -0.17
CA ALA A 19 8.24 17.74 0.33
C ALA A 19 9.21 16.56 0.19
N ALA A 20 8.75 15.32 0.40
CA ALA A 20 9.57 14.12 0.27
C ALA A 20 10.02 13.92 -1.18
N VAL A 21 9.10 14.12 -2.12
CA VAL A 21 9.37 14.01 -3.55
C VAL A 21 10.31 15.10 -4.04
N ALA A 22 10.13 16.35 -3.61
CA ALA A 22 11.06 17.42 -3.97
C ALA A 22 12.49 17.14 -3.49
N VAL A 23 12.65 16.64 -2.26
CA VAL A 23 13.98 16.25 -1.74
C VAL A 23 14.58 15.08 -2.52
N LEU A 24 13.77 14.09 -2.90
CA LEU A 24 14.23 12.94 -3.68
C LEU A 24 14.65 13.31 -5.11
N GLU A 25 13.90 14.18 -5.79
CA GLU A 25 14.24 14.68 -7.14
C GLU A 25 15.49 15.57 -7.13
N LEU A 26 15.68 16.38 -6.08
CA LEU A 26 16.89 17.19 -5.91
C LEU A 26 18.13 16.33 -5.62
N SER A 27 17.94 15.19 -4.96
CA SER A 27 19.03 14.28 -4.56
C SER A 27 19.43 13.32 -5.67
N ASP A 28 18.49 12.96 -6.55
CA ASP A 28 18.73 12.10 -7.72
C ASP A 28 17.97 12.63 -8.94
N PRO A 29 18.65 13.36 -9.85
CA PRO A 29 18.04 13.90 -11.07
C PRO A 29 17.53 12.83 -12.04
N SER A 30 17.90 11.56 -11.85
CA SER A 30 17.40 10.44 -12.65
C SER A 30 16.05 9.92 -12.16
N LEU A 31 15.65 10.27 -10.94
CA LEU A 31 14.38 9.91 -10.34
C LEU A 31 13.26 10.78 -10.94
N LYS A 32 12.61 10.29 -12.00
CA LYS A 32 11.44 10.95 -12.59
C LYS A 32 10.17 10.51 -11.86
N ILE A 33 9.68 11.32 -10.93
CA ILE A 33 8.40 11.04 -10.27
C ILE A 33 7.27 11.62 -11.12
N HIS A 34 6.37 10.76 -11.60
CA HIS A 34 5.25 11.22 -12.41
C HIS A 34 4.30 12.10 -11.57
N PRO A 35 3.90 13.30 -12.02
CA PRO A 35 3.06 14.22 -11.24
C PRO A 35 1.75 13.58 -10.76
N THR A 36 1.13 12.74 -11.58
CA THR A 36 -0.07 11.96 -11.18
C THR A 36 0.21 10.99 -10.04
N ALA A 37 1.39 10.37 -9.98
CA ALA A 37 1.75 9.48 -8.88
C ALA A 37 1.91 10.27 -7.57
N LEU A 38 2.49 11.47 -7.62
CA LEU A 38 2.57 12.35 -6.46
C LEU A 38 1.18 12.82 -6.00
N ALA A 39 0.34 13.27 -6.93
CA ALA A 39 -1.04 13.65 -6.63
C ALA A 39 -1.81 12.48 -6.00
N ALA A 40 -1.63 11.26 -6.52
CA ALA A 40 -2.22 10.05 -5.98
C ALA A 40 -1.80 9.81 -4.52
N ILE A 41 -0.51 9.94 -4.19
CA ILE A 41 -0.03 9.78 -2.80
C ILE A 41 -0.72 10.77 -1.86
N ASN A 42 -0.77 12.05 -2.21
CA ASN A 42 -1.44 13.07 -1.39
C ASN A 42 -2.94 12.76 -1.19
N VAL A 43 -3.62 12.30 -2.24
CA VAL A 43 -5.05 11.95 -2.15
C VAL A 43 -5.24 10.70 -1.28
N MET A 44 -4.36 9.70 -1.36
CA MET A 44 -4.39 8.54 -0.49
C MET A 44 -4.17 8.91 0.98
N GLU A 45 -3.24 9.81 1.29
CA GLU A 45 -3.04 10.33 2.65
C GLU A 45 -4.28 11.04 3.18
N LYS A 46 -4.94 11.85 2.34
CA LYS A 46 -6.23 12.48 2.69
C LYS A 46 -7.31 11.42 2.93
N ALA A 47 -7.37 10.38 2.11
CA ALA A 47 -8.32 9.29 2.26
C ALA A 47 -8.16 8.52 3.59
N GLN A 48 -6.97 8.50 4.19
CA GLN A 48 -6.79 7.92 5.54
C GLN A 48 -7.23 8.84 6.66
N LYS A 49 -7.39 10.14 6.40
CA LYS A 49 -7.79 11.16 7.39
C LYS A 49 -9.29 11.47 7.38
N VAL A 50 -10.01 11.07 6.33
CA VAL A 50 -11.47 11.26 6.28
C VAL A 50 -12.18 10.26 7.20
N GLY A 51 -13.30 10.69 7.77
CA GLY A 51 -14.02 9.94 8.79
C GLY A 51 -15.01 8.90 8.24
N THR A 52 -15.41 9.00 6.97
CA THR A 52 -16.42 8.13 6.37
C THR A 52 -15.81 7.12 5.41
N ILE A 53 -16.44 5.93 5.34
CA ILE A 53 -16.04 4.85 4.44
C ILE A 53 -16.29 5.27 2.99
N GLU A 54 -17.40 5.95 2.73
CA GLU A 54 -17.85 6.38 1.41
C GLU A 54 -16.87 7.40 0.79
N GLU A 55 -16.41 8.38 1.59
CA GLU A 55 -15.40 9.33 1.11
C GLU A 55 -14.06 8.66 0.85
N LYS A 56 -13.64 7.75 1.73
CA LYS A 56 -12.40 6.99 1.56
C LYS A 56 -12.45 6.15 0.28
N GLU A 57 -13.55 5.47 0.02
CA GLU A 57 -13.76 4.69 -1.21
C GLU A 57 -13.72 5.59 -2.45
N ARG A 58 -14.41 6.74 -2.39
CA ARG A 58 -14.42 7.72 -3.49
C ARG A 58 -13.03 8.23 -3.82
N PHE A 59 -12.22 8.57 -2.81
CA PHE A 59 -10.84 9.02 -3.02
C PHE A 59 -9.97 7.92 -3.64
N LEU A 60 -10.01 6.71 -3.09
CA LEU A 60 -9.20 5.59 -3.58
C LEU A 60 -9.59 5.17 -5.00
N THR A 61 -10.88 5.16 -5.31
CA THR A 61 -11.38 4.88 -6.67
C THR A 61 -10.96 5.96 -7.66
N SER A 62 -10.99 7.24 -7.26
CA SER A 62 -10.49 8.35 -8.08
C SER A 62 -8.99 8.20 -8.36
N VAL A 63 -8.19 7.86 -7.34
CA VAL A 63 -6.75 7.61 -7.48
C VAL A 63 -6.48 6.48 -8.47
N ILE A 64 -7.11 5.31 -8.28
CA ILE A 64 -6.90 4.16 -9.16
C ILE A 64 -7.29 4.50 -10.60
N SER A 65 -8.44 5.16 -10.81
CA SER A 65 -8.86 5.58 -12.16
C SER A 65 -7.87 6.55 -12.82
N ALA A 66 -7.31 7.49 -12.06
CA ALA A 66 -6.30 8.42 -12.57
C ALA A 66 -5.00 7.70 -12.94
N LEU A 67 -4.55 6.73 -12.13
CA LEU A 67 -3.35 5.95 -12.40
C LEU A 67 -3.54 4.98 -13.59
N ASP A 68 -4.69 4.32 -13.70
CA ASP A 68 -5.03 3.39 -14.79
C ASP A 68 -5.03 4.10 -16.16
N LYS A 69 -5.40 5.39 -16.20
CA LYS A 69 -5.38 6.21 -17.43
C LYS A 69 -3.97 6.59 -17.91
N ASN A 70 -2.93 6.32 -17.12
CA ASN A 70 -1.55 6.68 -17.42
C ASN A 70 -0.69 5.40 -17.58
N PRO A 71 -0.41 4.96 -18.82
CA PRO A 71 0.28 3.69 -19.08
C PRO A 71 1.67 3.57 -18.44
N GLU A 72 2.34 4.70 -18.21
CA GLU A 72 3.67 4.75 -17.57
C GLU A 72 3.63 4.39 -16.08
N ILE A 73 2.49 4.58 -15.43
CA ILE A 73 2.34 4.40 -13.97
C ILE A 73 1.22 3.45 -13.55
N GLN A 74 0.48 2.88 -14.50
CA GLN A 74 -0.58 1.90 -14.24
C GLN A 74 -0.07 0.64 -13.52
N SER A 75 1.21 0.30 -13.67
CA SER A 75 1.87 -0.82 -12.96
C SER A 75 2.92 -0.32 -11.96
N SER A 76 2.74 0.89 -11.42
CA SER A 76 3.63 1.45 -10.41
C SER A 76 3.33 0.90 -9.00
N LYS A 77 4.31 0.98 -8.11
CA LYS A 77 4.09 0.67 -6.68
C LYS A 77 3.02 1.56 -6.03
N VAL A 78 2.83 2.78 -6.55
CA VAL A 78 1.74 3.67 -6.12
C VAL A 78 0.37 3.08 -6.48
N MET A 79 0.22 2.49 -7.68
CA MET A 79 -0.98 1.73 -8.03
C MET A 79 -1.19 0.54 -7.09
N ALA A 80 -0.14 -0.26 -6.85
CA ALA A 80 -0.24 -1.41 -5.95
C ALA A 80 -0.71 -0.99 -4.56
N HIS A 81 -0.15 0.11 -4.03
CA HIS A 81 -0.55 0.65 -2.74
C HIS A 81 -2.00 1.15 -2.72
N ALA A 82 -2.42 1.89 -3.74
CA ALA A 82 -3.80 2.38 -3.85
C ALA A 82 -4.82 1.23 -3.86
N ARG A 83 -4.54 0.18 -4.64
CA ARG A 83 -5.38 -1.03 -4.67
C ARG A 83 -5.35 -1.78 -3.35
N ALA A 84 -4.21 -1.90 -2.68
CA ALA A 84 -4.14 -2.53 -1.36
C ALA A 84 -4.98 -1.76 -0.32
N LEU A 85 -4.93 -0.43 -0.32
CA LEU A 85 -5.75 0.40 0.58
C LEU A 85 -7.25 0.23 0.30
N ARG A 86 -7.67 0.16 -0.96
CA ARG A 86 -9.08 -0.04 -1.31
C ARG A 86 -9.55 -1.46 -1.01
N ALA A 87 -8.70 -2.46 -1.22
CA ALA A 87 -8.97 -3.84 -0.80
C ALA A 87 -9.19 -3.97 0.72
N GLN A 88 -8.40 -3.25 1.53
CA GLN A 88 -8.59 -3.20 2.98
C GLN A 88 -9.96 -2.59 3.35
N LEU A 89 -10.37 -1.52 2.66
CA LEU A 89 -11.70 -0.92 2.85
C LEU A 89 -12.84 -1.89 2.46
N PHE A 90 -12.67 -2.60 1.34
CA PHE A 90 -13.63 -3.62 0.92
C PHE A 90 -13.70 -4.82 1.86
N LEU A 91 -12.58 -5.21 2.47
CA LEU A 91 -12.56 -6.22 3.53
C LEU A 91 -13.36 -5.76 4.76
N GLU A 92 -13.15 -4.52 5.22
CA GLU A 92 -13.87 -3.92 6.35
C GLU A 92 -15.38 -3.86 6.11
N THR A 93 -15.79 -3.60 4.87
CA THR A 93 -17.20 -3.52 4.45
C THR A 93 -17.76 -4.86 3.97
N ARG A 94 -17.04 -5.98 4.15
CA ARG A 94 -17.44 -7.35 3.74
C ARG A 94 -17.69 -7.53 2.23
N GLN A 95 -17.17 -6.63 1.40
CA GLN A 95 -17.23 -6.71 -0.06
C GLN A 95 -16.08 -7.58 -0.59
N LEU A 96 -16.04 -8.86 -0.16
CA LEU A 96 -14.88 -9.75 -0.32
C LEU A 96 -14.46 -9.98 -1.78
N GLY A 97 -15.41 -9.99 -2.72
CA GLY A 97 -15.11 -10.14 -4.14
C GLY A 97 -14.26 -9.00 -4.68
N MET A 98 -14.67 -7.76 -4.41
CA MET A 98 -13.92 -6.56 -4.82
C MET A 98 -12.60 -6.43 -4.06
N ALA A 99 -12.59 -6.77 -2.77
CA ALA A 99 -11.36 -6.81 -1.97
C ALA A 99 -10.31 -7.74 -2.60
N ARG A 100 -10.76 -8.93 -3.02
CA ARG A 100 -9.90 -9.95 -3.63
C ARG A 100 -9.37 -9.51 -4.99
N GLU A 101 -10.20 -8.90 -5.82
CA GLU A 101 -9.76 -8.39 -7.12
C GLU A 101 -8.64 -7.36 -6.97
N ASP A 102 -8.84 -6.36 -6.12
CA ASP A 102 -7.83 -5.32 -5.92
C ASP A 102 -6.52 -5.86 -5.32
N ILE A 103 -6.60 -6.76 -4.33
CA ILE A 103 -5.39 -7.26 -3.67
C ILE A 103 -4.59 -8.19 -4.57
N MET A 104 -5.26 -8.93 -5.47
CA MET A 104 -4.59 -9.77 -6.46
C MET A 104 -3.80 -8.92 -7.45
N VAL A 105 -4.39 -7.82 -7.95
CA VAL A 105 -3.67 -6.89 -8.82
C VAL A 105 -2.52 -6.23 -8.06
N ALA A 106 -2.73 -5.80 -6.81
CA ALA A 106 -1.68 -5.19 -6.00
C ALA A 106 -0.46 -6.11 -5.80
N THR A 107 -0.69 -7.38 -5.47
CA THR A 107 0.39 -8.37 -5.27
C THR A 107 1.06 -8.80 -6.58
N GLN A 108 0.38 -8.67 -7.73
CA GLN A 108 1.00 -8.87 -9.04
C GLN A 108 1.91 -7.70 -9.42
N ILE A 109 1.48 -6.46 -9.16
CA ILE A 109 2.26 -5.26 -9.46
C ILE A 109 3.48 -5.15 -8.53
N ASP A 110 3.29 -5.38 -7.23
CA ASP A 110 4.37 -5.36 -6.23
C ASP A 110 4.37 -6.65 -5.39
N PRO A 111 5.09 -7.69 -5.85
CA PRO A 111 5.26 -8.94 -5.10
C PRO A 111 6.02 -8.78 -3.77
N SER A 112 6.60 -7.60 -3.51
CA SER A 112 7.28 -7.29 -2.24
C SER A 112 6.39 -6.53 -1.26
N HIS A 113 5.15 -6.20 -1.64
CA HIS A 113 4.23 -5.43 -0.81
C HIS A 113 3.71 -6.27 0.38
N SER A 114 4.49 -6.26 1.46
CA SER A 114 4.22 -7.03 2.69
C SER A 114 2.79 -6.83 3.23
N THR A 115 2.30 -5.58 3.32
CA THR A 115 0.93 -5.28 3.78
C THR A 115 -0.14 -5.91 2.90
N ALA A 116 0.10 -6.05 1.58
CA ALA A 116 -0.87 -6.63 0.67
C ALA A 116 -1.13 -8.12 0.99
N TYR A 117 -0.09 -8.87 1.35
CA TYR A 117 -0.25 -10.27 1.75
C TYR A 117 -0.98 -10.44 3.08
N ARG A 118 -0.80 -9.51 4.04
CA ARG A 118 -1.60 -9.48 5.27
C ARG A 118 -3.09 -9.26 4.96
N ILE A 119 -3.41 -8.35 4.06
CA ILE A 119 -4.80 -8.05 3.66
C ILE A 119 -5.39 -9.27 2.93
N LEU A 120 -4.65 -9.87 2.00
CA LEU A 120 -5.07 -11.08 1.28
C LEU A 120 -5.38 -12.23 2.26
N ALA A 121 -4.54 -12.42 3.29
CA ALA A 121 -4.82 -13.41 4.33
C ALA A 121 -6.17 -13.18 5.03
N GLY A 122 -6.46 -11.93 5.41
CA GLY A 122 -7.74 -11.56 6.03
C GLY A 122 -8.95 -11.73 5.10
N ILE A 123 -8.78 -11.46 3.80
CA ILE A 123 -9.81 -11.69 2.77
C ILE A 123 -10.10 -13.18 2.64
N GLU A 124 -9.07 -14.01 2.46
CA GLU A 124 -9.25 -15.45 2.27
C GLU A 124 -9.76 -16.13 3.54
N GLU A 125 -9.35 -15.68 4.73
CA GLU A 125 -9.92 -16.15 5.99
C GLU A 125 -11.41 -15.77 6.09
N SER A 126 -11.77 -14.54 5.77
CA SER A 126 -13.17 -14.08 5.77
C SER A 126 -14.02 -14.83 4.76
N ASN A 127 -13.40 -15.35 3.70
CA ASN A 127 -14.03 -16.20 2.69
C ASN A 127 -13.97 -17.70 3.04
N HIS A 128 -13.60 -18.04 4.27
CA HIS A 128 -13.44 -19.42 4.77
C HIS A 128 -12.41 -20.28 4.01
N ASN A 129 -11.53 -19.65 3.23
CA ASN A 129 -10.49 -20.30 2.46
C ASN A 129 -9.18 -20.35 3.26
N LYS A 130 -9.17 -21.19 4.31
CA LYS A 130 -8.01 -21.36 5.19
C LYS A 130 -6.70 -21.68 4.47
N PRO A 131 -6.66 -22.57 3.44
CA PRO A 131 -5.42 -22.85 2.72
C PRO A 131 -4.82 -21.60 2.06
N ALA A 132 -5.65 -20.79 1.40
CA ALA A 132 -5.17 -19.56 0.76
C ALA A 132 -4.76 -18.49 1.80
N ALA A 133 -5.48 -18.40 2.92
CA ALA A 133 -5.10 -17.51 4.02
C ALA A 133 -3.71 -17.86 4.58
N ILE A 134 -3.43 -19.16 4.81
CA ILE A 134 -2.12 -19.64 5.28
C ILE A 134 -1.01 -19.34 4.26
N ALA A 135 -1.29 -19.52 2.96
CA ALA A 135 -0.33 -19.22 1.90
C ALA A 135 0.01 -17.72 1.87
N ALA A 136 -0.99 -16.84 2.00
CA ALA A 136 -0.81 -15.40 2.06
C ALA A 136 -0.03 -14.98 3.33
N LEU A 137 -0.35 -15.55 4.50
CA LEU A 137 0.41 -15.33 5.74
C LEU A 137 1.88 -15.74 5.59
N SER A 138 2.15 -16.86 4.93
CA SER A 138 3.52 -17.32 4.68
C SER A 138 4.29 -16.31 3.83
N LYS A 139 3.67 -15.78 2.75
CA LYS A 139 4.26 -14.70 1.95
C LYS A 139 4.47 -13.41 2.73
N TRP A 140 3.59 -13.10 3.67
CA TRP A 140 3.78 -11.96 4.57
C TRP A 140 5.01 -12.13 5.46
N ALA A 141 5.22 -13.32 6.03
CA ALA A 141 6.41 -13.67 6.82
C ALA A 141 7.72 -13.69 5.99
N ASP A 142 7.64 -14.07 4.72
CA ASP A 142 8.79 -14.05 3.80
C ASP A 142 9.22 -12.62 3.47
N THR A 143 8.25 -11.75 3.14
CA THR A 143 8.49 -10.34 2.78
C THR A 143 8.80 -9.46 3.98
N ASN A 144 8.40 -9.86 5.19
CA ASN A 144 8.72 -9.15 6.42
C ASN A 144 9.07 -10.11 7.56
N PRO A 145 10.36 -10.50 7.66
CA PRO A 145 10.83 -11.46 8.65
C PRO A 145 10.53 -11.10 10.11
N SER A 146 10.36 -9.80 10.42
CA SER A 146 10.03 -9.34 11.77
C SER A 146 8.66 -9.85 12.28
N PHE A 147 7.74 -10.18 11.36
CA PHE A 147 6.41 -10.70 11.69
C PHE A 147 6.31 -12.22 11.73
N ARG A 148 7.40 -12.97 11.50
CA ARG A 148 7.39 -14.45 11.44
C ARG A 148 6.76 -15.11 12.67
N SER A 149 7.08 -14.61 13.86
CA SER A 149 6.52 -15.13 15.12
C SER A 149 4.99 -14.96 15.16
N LYS A 150 4.50 -13.75 14.86
CA LYS A 150 3.06 -13.44 14.78
C LYS A 150 2.36 -14.30 13.73
N VAL A 151 2.93 -14.39 12.53
CA VAL A 151 2.40 -15.21 11.43
C VAL A 151 2.31 -16.69 11.84
N SER A 152 3.32 -17.21 12.55
CA SER A 152 3.33 -18.61 12.99
C SER A 152 2.15 -18.92 13.92
N SER A 153 1.86 -18.03 14.88
CA SER A 153 0.70 -18.15 15.76
C SER A 153 -0.63 -18.08 14.99
N GLU A 154 -0.72 -17.20 14.00
CA GLU A 154 -1.93 -17.05 13.19
C GLU A 154 -2.19 -18.27 12.28
N ILE A 155 -1.13 -18.85 11.71
CA ILE A 155 -1.19 -20.11 10.97
C ILE A 155 -1.59 -21.28 11.89
N ALA A 156 -1.04 -21.37 13.10
CA ALA A 156 -1.41 -22.40 14.08
C ALA A 156 -2.90 -22.32 14.42
N ARG A 157 -3.41 -21.11 14.69
CA ARG A 157 -4.85 -20.85 14.91
C ARG A 157 -5.70 -21.32 13.74
N LEU A 158 -5.33 -20.99 12.51
CA LEU A 158 -6.08 -21.40 11.32
C LEU A 158 -6.11 -22.93 11.15
N ARG A 159 -5.02 -23.61 11.52
CA ARG A 159 -4.91 -25.08 11.53
C ARG A 159 -5.64 -25.75 12.72
N GLY A 160 -6.15 -24.98 13.69
CA GLY A 160 -6.75 -25.53 14.90
C GLY A 160 -5.73 -26.14 15.86
N MET A 161 -4.49 -25.68 15.81
CA MET A 161 -3.43 -26.09 16.72
C MET A 161 -3.43 -25.15 17.94
N PRO A 162 -3.18 -25.69 19.16
CA PRO A 162 -3.10 -24.91 20.39
C PRO A 162 -1.92 -23.93 20.41
#